data_AF-A0A524K7H9-F1
#
_entry.id   AF-A0A524K7H9-F1
#
_cell.length_a   1.000
_cell.length_b   1.000
_cell.length_c   1.000
_cell.angle_alpha   90.00
_cell.angle_beta   90.00
_cell.angle_gamma   90.00
#
_symmetry.space_group_name_H-M   'P 1'
#
loop_
_entity.id
_entity.type
_entity.pdbx_description
1 polymer ?
#
loop_
_entity_poly.entity_id
_entity_poly.type
_entity_poly.pdbx_seq_one_letter_code
_entity_poly.pdbx_strand_id
1 'polypeptide(L)' 'AVPELLYPSVQVNIRAGQLPPAEPNGRRYLKLPVT' A
#
# COMPACT_ATOMS: atom_id res chain seq x y z
N ALA A 1 -11.26 0.63 17.79
CA ALA A 1 -10.96 -0.39 16.77
C ALA A 1 -10.43 0.31 15.52
N VAL A 2 -9.40 -0.23 14.87
CA VAL A 2 -8.87 0.32 13.61
C VAL A 2 -9.38 -0.56 12.46
N PRO A 3 -9.77 0.02 11.31
CA PRO A 3 -10.11 -0.78 10.13
C PRO A 3 -8.90 -1.62 9.69
N GLU A 4 -9.13 -2.91 9.46
CA GLU A 4 -8.09 -3.89 9.11
C GLU A 4 -7.28 -3.46 7.87
N LEU A 5 -7.94 -2.83 6.91
CA LEU A 5 -7.34 -2.43 5.63
C LEU A 5 -7.01 -0.94 5.56
N LEU A 6 -6.93 -0.21 6.67
CA LEU A 6 -6.69 1.24 6.63
C LEU A 6 -5.42 1.59 5.86
N TYR A 7 -4.27 1.02 6.26
CA TYR A 7 -2.98 1.28 5.63
C TYR A 7 -2.88 0.86 4.15
N PRO A 8 -3.30 -0.37 3.75
CA PRO A 8 -3.25 -0.75 2.34
C PRO A 8 -4.25 0.05 1.49
N SER A 9 -5.46 0.33 1.99
CA SER A 9 -6.48 1.05 1.21
C SER A 9 -6.06 2.48 0.90
N VAL A 10 -5.50 3.20 1.88
CA VAL A 10 -5.05 4.59 1.66
C VAL A 10 -3.93 4.65 0.62
N GLN A 11 -2.96 3.72 0.65
CA GLN A 11 -1.84 3.69 -0.29
C GLN A 11 -2.26 3.48 -1.75
N VAL A 12 -3.33 2.70 -1.98
CA VAL A 12 -3.84 2.38 -3.31
C VAL A 12 -4.85 3.43 -3.78
N ASN A 13 -5.77 3.85 -2.91
CA ASN A 13 -6.88 4.72 -3.28
C ASN A 13 -6.45 6.16 -3.56
N ILE A 14 -5.42 6.68 -2.87
CA ILE A 14 -4.88 8.02 -3.16
C ILE A 14 -4.26 8.10 -4.57
N ARG A 15 -3.93 6.94 -5.16
CA ARG A 15 -3.43 6.80 -6.53
C ARG A 15 -4.52 6.34 -7.50
N ALA A 16 -5.79 6.62 -7.20
CA ALA A 16 -6.95 6.22 -8.02
C ALA A 16 -6.97 4.71 -8.33
N GLY A 17 -6.61 3.88 -7.35
CA GLY A 17 -6.59 2.42 -7.49
C GLY A 17 -5.27 1.84 -8.02
N GLN A 18 -4.29 2.68 -8.38
CA GLN A 18 -3.00 2.21 -8.89
C GLN A 18 -2.10 1.71 -7.76
N LEU A 19 -1.52 0.52 -7.95
CA LEU A 19 -0.52 -0.03 -7.04
C LEU A 19 0.78 0.80 -7.06
N PRO A 20 1.57 0.79 -5.97
CA PRO A 20 2.91 1.38 -5.97
C PRO A 20 3.78 0.83 -7.12
N PRO A 21 4.76 1.59 -7.60
CA PRO A 21 5.70 1.11 -8.62
C PRO A 21 6.40 -0.18 -8.15
N ALA A 22 6.80 -1.00 -9.11
CA ALA A 22 7.59 -2.19 -8.82
C ALA A 22 9.00 -1.80 -8.36
N GLU A 23 9.54 -2.58 -7.42
CA GLU A 23 10.95 -2.54 -7.04
C GLU A 23 11.82 -3.25 -8.11
N PRO A 24 13.16 -3.16 -8.06
CA PRO A 24 14.05 -3.76 -9.06
C PRO A 24 13.88 -5.29 -9.23
N ASN A 25 13.32 -5.97 -8.24
CA ASN A 25 12.99 -7.39 -8.30
C ASN A 25 11.66 -7.68 -9.05
N GLY A 26 11.03 -6.66 -9.62
CA GLY A 26 9.77 -6.76 -10.36
C GLY A 26 8.52 -6.88 -9.48
N ARG A 27 8.66 -6.89 -8.14
CA ARG A 27 7.54 -7.03 -7.20
C ARG A 27 7.10 -5.68 -6.65
N ARG A 28 5.82 -5.58 -6.29
CA ARG A 28 5.21 -4.39 -5.68
C ARG A 28 4.95 -4.67 -4.21
N TYR A 29 5.20 -3.70 -3.35
CA TYR A 29 5.06 -3.83 -1.90
C TYR A 29 4.22 -2.70 -1.34
N LEU A 30 3.32 -3.05 -0.42
CA LEU A 30 2.64 -2.09 0.44
C LEU A 30 3.47 -1.92 1.71
N LYS A 31 3.71 -0.66 2.09
CA LYS A 31 4.54 -0.34 3.26
C LYS A 31 3.65 -0.19 4.47
N LEU A 32 3.93 -0.94 5.53
CA LEU A 32 3.24 -0.78 6.81
C LEU A 32 4.19 -0.13 7.81
N PRO A 33 3.75 0.88 8.56
CA PRO A 33 4.53 1.38 9.68
C PRO A 33 4.60 0.31 10.77
N VAL A 34 5.80 0.07 11.28
CA VAL A 34 6.01 -0.73 12.49
C VAL A 34 6.18 0.27 13.61
N THR A 35 5.11 0.45 14.38
CA THR A 35 5.03 1.32 15.56
C THR A 35 4.58 0.50 16.75
#